data_AF-A0A8E2JZF6-F1
#
_entry.id   AF-A0A8E2JZF6-F1
#
_cell.length_a   1.000
_cell.length_b   1.000
_cell.length_c   1.000
_cell.angle_alpha   90.00
_cell.angle_beta   90.00
_cell.angle_gamma   90.00
#
_symmetry.space_group_name_H-M   'P 1'
#
loop_
_entity.id
_entity.type
_entity.pdbx_description
1 polymer ?
#
loop_
_entity_poly.entity_id
_entity_poly.type
_entity_poly.pdbx_seq_one_letter_code
_entity_poly.pdbx_strand_id
1 'polypeptide(L)'
;MGFSVHGVKELDSQKHLKRLHKIVPWIESPLQGADQQSLVFHQRHEANTVELFFDLFFVANLATFTAYHSITDSSSLFAYIGFFAILWCSWFQITLHDVRFARDSIYERACKVIQFTAFVGLALVGSAFQPNGGNSEKKSNNTNFRILCYVLILSRLLLLLQYIVILIFTARAGYKKLYFPLALNVIIYAAGAAVFGAMTPIFSPTIKDHRGIYVVWYIVMLLESLGVIAISCCWRMLSFKKTHLVERMGLLTLIVIGEGAIGVTKTITRMMGKYGLDAEGSFLVICIILVLVFVWMLYFDYHPHGHYGTIRQQIWSILHFPLQLAIVGLVEGSQQVALARYVMRQTDKVDTAFWKECMVDYLDGAELVNALNSSIQYFQLYKKPESERWLPILNRDLSRIGNITGICAPENVDGKYEPGWYPDEILNLLYNSMGAIYASLGMKLPPDQDATELAISSWWITYVYYWSSFALLVISLILFLFLVRINKSDIFDWVSVIIRGIMLAVSGCLIAVVTNKTMLFNYIGSPAVLPTCVTMLFIILLVDRFSAIFANWRLKRSGKPFVSYHDHEHEHGHEHEHDDHASIDKNGVEVHESDTTPLTSETAYMPNAYPMDTMSPTPSYTTGGYMPVSNVQHYEA
;
A
#
# COMPACT_ATOMS: atom_id res chain seq x y z
N MET A 1 4.50 -18.75 -44.47
CA MET A 1 4.08 -18.80 -43.04
C MET A 1 4.33 -20.21 -42.56
N GLY A 2 5.35 -20.42 -41.72
CA GLY A 2 5.66 -21.73 -41.16
C GLY A 2 5.83 -21.58 -39.65
N PHE A 3 4.84 -22.06 -38.89
CA PHE A 3 4.94 -22.13 -37.44
C PHE A 3 5.74 -23.38 -37.06
N SER A 4 6.96 -23.20 -36.56
CA SER A 4 7.72 -24.30 -35.96
C SER A 4 7.13 -24.63 -34.59
N VAL A 5 6.54 -25.82 -34.48
CA VAL A 5 5.99 -26.34 -33.22
C VAL A 5 7.06 -27.23 -32.57
N HIS A 6 8.06 -26.63 -31.93
CA HIS A 6 9.12 -27.39 -31.24
C HIS A 6 8.76 -27.81 -29.81
N GLY A 7 7.94 -27.06 -29.08
CA GLY A 7 7.60 -27.37 -27.68
C GLY A 7 6.65 -28.56 -27.44
N VAL A 8 5.94 -29.07 -28.46
CA VAL A 8 4.92 -30.13 -28.25
C VAL A 8 5.54 -31.53 -28.14
N LYS A 9 6.63 -31.82 -28.86
CA LYS A 9 7.26 -33.16 -28.85
C LYS A 9 7.85 -33.53 -27.49
N GLU A 10 8.34 -32.55 -26.74
CA GLU A 10 9.01 -32.76 -25.46
C GLU A 10 8.02 -33.00 -24.31
N LEU A 11 6.84 -32.37 -24.36
CA LEU A 11 5.75 -32.66 -23.42
C LEU A 11 5.09 -34.02 -23.73
N ASP A 12 4.99 -34.40 -25.01
CA ASP A 12 4.45 -35.70 -25.42
C ASP A 12 5.39 -36.87 -25.05
N SER A 13 6.71 -36.67 -25.10
CA SER A 13 7.68 -37.71 -24.72
C SER A 13 7.56 -38.11 -23.24
N GLN A 14 7.21 -37.17 -22.35
CA GLN A 14 7.09 -37.43 -20.91
C GLN A 14 5.75 -38.08 -20.48
N LYS A 15 4.76 -38.24 -21.38
CA LYS A 15 3.43 -38.81 -21.03
C LYS A 15 3.47 -40.23 -20.48
N HIS A 16 4.52 -41.00 -20.75
CA HIS A 16 4.68 -42.37 -20.23
C HIS A 16 5.23 -42.42 -18.79
N LEU A 17 5.74 -41.29 -18.27
CA LEU A 17 6.30 -41.20 -16.92
C LEU A 17 5.17 -41.01 -15.90
N LYS A 18 5.20 -41.78 -14.82
CA LYS A 18 4.27 -41.59 -13.69
C LYS A 18 4.61 -40.27 -13.00
N ARG A 19 3.64 -39.35 -12.92
CA ARG A 19 3.80 -38.06 -12.23
C ARG A 19 4.15 -38.28 -10.76
N LEU A 20 5.39 -38.00 -10.38
CA LEU A 20 5.76 -37.86 -8.99
C LEU A 20 5.02 -36.65 -8.41
N HIS A 21 4.20 -36.88 -7.40
CA HIS A 21 3.45 -35.80 -6.75
C HIS A 21 4.39 -35.05 -5.82
N LYS A 22 4.51 -33.72 -6.02
CA LYS A 22 5.35 -32.86 -5.17
C LYS A 22 4.70 -32.76 -3.78
N ILE A 23 5.25 -33.49 -2.82
CA ILE A 23 4.84 -33.43 -1.41
C ILE A 23 5.54 -32.24 -0.76
N VAL A 24 4.81 -31.42 0.01
CA VAL A 24 5.39 -30.33 0.80
C VAL A 24 6.15 -30.94 2.00
N PRO A 25 7.45 -30.68 2.18
CA PRO A 25 8.20 -31.23 3.30
C PRO A 25 7.69 -30.68 4.64
N TRP A 26 7.80 -31.49 5.70
CA TRP A 26 7.41 -31.08 7.06
C TRP A 26 8.24 -29.88 7.54
N ILE A 27 9.56 -29.99 7.42
CA ILE A 27 10.54 -28.92 7.64
C ILE A 27 11.60 -29.09 6.55
N GLU A 28 11.85 -28.04 5.77
CA GLU A 28 12.96 -27.99 4.82
C GLU A 28 14.16 -27.26 5.45
N SER A 29 15.39 -27.64 5.10
CA SER A 29 16.57 -26.98 5.66
C SER A 29 16.71 -25.55 5.11
N PRO A 30 16.79 -24.49 5.95
CA PRO A 30 16.98 -23.12 5.47
C PRO A 30 18.35 -22.91 4.79
N LEU A 31 19.27 -23.87 4.93
CA LEU A 31 20.61 -23.84 4.32
C LEU A 31 20.65 -24.40 2.89
N GLN A 32 19.57 -25.04 2.42
CA GLN A 32 19.54 -25.75 1.13
C GLN A 32 19.52 -24.82 -0.11
N GLY A 33 19.51 -23.49 0.10
CA GLY A 33 19.68 -22.46 -0.93
C GLY A 33 20.79 -21.45 -0.61
N ALA A 34 21.77 -21.81 0.22
CA ALA A 34 22.93 -20.97 0.46
C ALA A 34 23.99 -21.19 -0.64
N ASP A 35 24.45 -20.11 -1.27
CA ASP A 35 25.61 -20.16 -2.17
C ASP A 35 26.85 -20.53 -1.35
N GLN A 36 27.41 -21.70 -1.65
CA GLN A 36 28.48 -22.32 -0.88
C GLN A 36 29.83 -21.59 -1.03
N GLN A 37 30.01 -20.73 -2.05
CA GLN A 37 31.22 -19.93 -2.26
C GLN A 37 31.12 -18.55 -1.61
N SER A 38 30.01 -17.83 -1.81
CA SER A 38 29.84 -16.49 -1.21
C SER A 38 29.30 -16.51 0.22
N LEU A 39 28.78 -17.66 0.67
CA LEU A 39 28.06 -17.82 1.93
C LEU A 39 26.92 -16.79 2.05
N VAL A 40 26.12 -16.64 1.00
CA VAL A 40 24.91 -15.80 0.98
C VAL A 40 23.70 -16.69 0.74
N PHE A 41 22.61 -16.45 1.47
CA PHE A 41 21.33 -17.13 1.22
C PHE A 41 20.75 -16.64 -0.11
N HIS A 42 21.00 -17.38 -1.19
CA HIS A 42 20.56 -17.07 -2.55
C HIS A 42 19.29 -17.86 -2.87
N GLN A 43 18.19 -17.44 -2.25
CA GLN A 43 17.02 -18.30 -2.11
C GLN A 43 16.23 -18.47 -3.42
N ARG A 44 15.82 -17.36 -4.07
CA ARG A 44 15.03 -17.28 -5.32
C ARG A 44 15.18 -15.89 -5.95
N HIS A 45 14.83 -15.76 -7.23
CA HIS A 45 14.69 -14.45 -7.90
C HIS A 45 13.28 -13.84 -7.72
N GLU A 46 12.24 -14.70 -7.64
CA GLU A 46 10.82 -14.30 -7.60
C GLU A 46 10.16 -14.55 -6.23
N ALA A 47 9.15 -13.74 -5.91
CA ALA A 47 8.33 -13.84 -4.71
C ALA A 47 7.40 -15.08 -4.70
N ASN A 48 7.23 -15.69 -3.53
CA ASN A 48 6.31 -16.81 -3.37
C ASN A 48 4.86 -16.34 -3.22
N THR A 49 3.90 -17.09 -3.77
CA THR A 49 2.45 -16.78 -3.67
C THR A 49 1.95 -16.60 -2.23
N VAL A 50 2.53 -17.32 -1.27
CA VAL A 50 2.23 -17.20 0.17
C VAL A 50 2.72 -15.88 0.76
N GLU A 51 3.80 -15.31 0.24
CA GLU A 51 4.33 -14.01 0.67
C GLU A 51 3.44 -12.87 0.14
N LEU A 52 3.05 -12.93 -1.13
CA LEU A 52 2.08 -12.01 -1.72
C LEU A 52 0.72 -12.07 -0.99
N PHE A 53 0.28 -13.27 -0.59
CA PHE A 53 -0.93 -13.45 0.20
C PHE A 53 -0.84 -12.82 1.60
N PHE A 54 0.34 -12.76 2.21
CA PHE A 54 0.57 -12.00 3.45
C PHE A 54 0.47 -10.49 3.23
N ASP A 55 0.99 -9.98 2.12
CA ASP A 55 0.91 -8.56 1.75
C ASP A 55 -0.56 -8.12 1.55
N LEU A 56 -1.45 -9.03 1.13
CA LEU A 56 -2.90 -8.82 1.10
C LEU A 56 -3.54 -8.63 2.50
N PHE A 57 -3.04 -9.30 3.55
CA PHE A 57 -3.53 -9.07 4.93
C PHE A 57 -3.10 -7.71 5.48
N PHE A 58 -1.94 -7.20 5.07
CA PHE A 58 -1.51 -5.83 5.39
C PHE A 58 -2.45 -4.79 4.79
N VAL A 59 -2.80 -4.90 3.49
CA VAL A 59 -3.69 -3.92 2.86
C VAL A 59 -5.13 -4.03 3.32
N ALA A 60 -5.62 -5.24 3.63
CA ALA A 60 -6.95 -5.42 4.23
C ALA A 60 -7.07 -4.74 5.59
N ASN A 61 -6.00 -4.78 6.41
CA ASN A 61 -5.89 -4.03 7.66
C ASN A 61 -5.96 -2.51 7.42
N LEU A 62 -5.16 -2.01 6.46
CA LEU A 62 -5.13 -0.60 6.11
C LEU A 62 -6.49 -0.09 5.62
N ALA A 63 -7.09 -0.76 4.64
CA ALA A 63 -8.39 -0.41 4.07
C ALA A 63 -9.54 -0.44 5.11
N THR A 64 -9.45 -1.37 6.08
CA THR A 64 -10.38 -1.40 7.22
C THR A 64 -10.16 -0.19 8.12
N PHE A 65 -8.91 0.12 8.48
CA PHE A 65 -8.58 1.27 9.32
C PHE A 65 -9.03 2.60 8.69
N THR A 66 -8.69 2.83 7.42
CA THR A 66 -9.14 3.96 6.60
C THR A 66 -10.67 4.11 6.61
N ALA A 67 -11.42 3.00 6.52
CA ALA A 67 -12.88 3.05 6.56
C ALA A 67 -13.48 3.43 7.93
N TYR A 68 -12.80 3.11 9.04
CA TYR A 68 -13.28 3.43 10.39
C TYR A 68 -12.79 4.79 10.92
N HIS A 69 -11.62 5.28 10.49
CA HIS A 69 -10.99 6.52 10.93
C HIS A 69 -10.92 7.56 9.81
N SER A 70 -11.99 8.35 9.65
CA SER A 70 -11.95 9.58 8.84
C SER A 70 -10.97 10.59 9.45
N ILE A 71 -10.12 11.20 8.62
CA ILE A 71 -9.09 12.16 9.04
C ILE A 71 -9.74 13.55 9.19
N THR A 72 -10.44 13.77 10.31
CA THR A 72 -11.11 15.06 10.62
C THR A 72 -10.26 16.00 11.45
N ASP A 73 -9.34 15.46 12.26
CA ASP A 73 -8.60 16.18 13.29
C ASP A 73 -7.10 15.88 13.25
N SER A 74 -6.25 16.82 13.68
CA SER A 74 -4.80 16.58 13.76
C SER A 74 -4.45 15.38 14.63
N SER A 75 -5.23 15.12 15.70
CA SER A 75 -5.09 13.93 16.53
C SER A 75 -5.41 12.64 15.76
N SER A 76 -6.45 12.65 14.91
CA SER A 76 -6.80 11.52 14.03
C SER A 76 -5.73 11.26 12.97
N LEU A 77 -5.10 12.31 12.42
CA LEU A 77 -3.98 12.18 11.49
C LEU A 77 -2.76 11.53 12.16
N PHE A 78 -2.39 11.95 13.37
CA PHE A 78 -1.31 11.29 14.12
C PHE A 78 -1.65 9.85 14.54
N ALA A 79 -2.93 9.56 14.84
CA ALA A 79 -3.40 8.19 15.06
C ALA A 79 -3.25 7.34 13.79
N TYR A 80 -3.56 7.90 12.62
CA TYR A 80 -3.41 7.25 11.32
C TYR A 80 -1.95 6.92 11.01
N ILE A 81 -1.06 7.91 11.10
CA ILE A 81 0.39 7.72 10.89
C ILE A 81 0.95 6.68 11.88
N GLY A 82 0.51 6.74 13.15
CA GLY A 82 0.90 5.79 14.19
C GLY A 82 0.47 4.36 13.90
N PHE A 83 -0.79 4.14 13.52
CA PHE A 83 -1.29 2.81 13.18
C PHE A 83 -0.64 2.26 11.90
N PHE A 84 -0.45 3.09 10.88
CA PHE A 84 0.31 2.73 9.68
C PHE A 84 1.75 2.31 10.03
N ALA A 85 2.43 3.02 10.95
CA ALA A 85 3.76 2.64 11.42
C ALA A 85 3.78 1.29 12.16
N ILE A 86 2.76 0.98 12.97
CA ILE A 86 2.63 -0.32 13.64
C ILE A 86 2.48 -1.46 12.62
N LEU A 87 1.56 -1.30 11.65
CA LEU A 87 1.34 -2.26 10.58
C LEU A 87 2.61 -2.46 9.74
N TRP A 88 3.22 -1.37 9.29
CA TRP A 88 4.38 -1.40 8.39
C TRP A 88 5.60 -2.00 9.06
N CYS A 89 5.93 -1.61 10.29
CA CYS A 89 7.06 -2.20 11.02
C CYS A 89 6.86 -3.70 11.28
N SER A 90 5.64 -4.14 11.62
CA SER A 90 5.34 -5.57 11.82
C SER A 90 5.42 -6.35 10.51
N TRP A 91 4.89 -5.81 9.41
CA TRP A 91 5.01 -6.39 8.07
C TRP A 91 6.48 -6.48 7.63
N PHE A 92 7.25 -5.42 7.85
CA PHE A 92 8.65 -5.33 7.43
C PHE A 92 9.53 -6.32 8.19
N GLN A 93 9.37 -6.45 9.51
CA GLN A 93 10.12 -7.45 10.30
C GLN A 93 9.86 -8.89 9.84
N ILE A 94 8.59 -9.23 9.54
CA ILE A 94 8.23 -10.54 8.98
C ILE A 94 8.82 -10.72 7.58
N THR A 95 8.71 -9.71 6.71
CA THR A 95 9.25 -9.74 5.34
C THR A 95 10.77 -9.91 5.32
N LEU A 96 11.52 -9.24 6.22
CA LEU A 96 12.96 -9.40 6.36
C LEU A 96 13.38 -10.81 6.83
N HIS A 97 12.52 -11.49 7.61
CA HIS A 97 12.73 -12.89 7.95
C HIS A 97 12.44 -13.80 6.73
N ASP A 98 11.27 -13.62 6.10
CA ASP A 98 10.80 -14.44 4.99
C ASP A 98 11.79 -14.47 3.83
N VAL A 99 12.20 -13.30 3.37
CA VAL A 99 13.06 -13.12 2.20
C VAL A 99 14.44 -13.74 2.40
N ARG A 100 14.84 -14.01 3.64
CA ARG A 100 16.13 -14.63 4.00
C ARG A 100 16.03 -16.13 4.31
N PHE A 101 14.86 -16.62 4.75
CA PHE A 101 14.76 -17.96 5.34
C PHE A 101 13.51 -18.77 4.94
N ALA A 102 12.44 -18.17 4.39
CA ALA A 102 11.18 -18.87 4.13
C ALA A 102 11.29 -19.94 3.02
N ARG A 103 11.26 -21.20 3.45
CA ARG A 103 11.15 -22.39 2.61
C ARG A 103 9.74 -22.96 2.72
N ASP A 104 9.17 -23.39 1.58
CA ASP A 104 7.78 -23.84 1.53
C ASP A 104 7.66 -25.21 2.20
N SER A 105 7.21 -25.18 3.45
CA SER A 105 7.16 -26.32 4.36
C SER A 105 5.92 -26.23 5.25
N ILE A 106 5.50 -27.37 5.82
CA ILE A 106 4.33 -27.39 6.72
C ILE A 106 4.57 -26.50 7.94
N TYR A 107 5.80 -26.51 8.49
CA TYR A 107 6.21 -25.60 9.56
C TYR A 107 6.05 -24.12 9.20
N GLU A 108 6.58 -23.67 8.06
CA GLU A 108 6.51 -22.26 7.67
C GLU A 108 5.06 -21.84 7.37
N ARG A 109 4.26 -22.72 6.74
CA ARG A 109 2.82 -22.48 6.54
C ARG A 109 2.06 -22.35 7.86
N ALA A 110 2.38 -23.18 8.87
CA ALA A 110 1.79 -23.05 10.20
C ALA A 110 2.19 -21.72 10.87
N CYS A 111 3.45 -21.29 10.73
CA CYS A 111 3.89 -19.97 11.19
C CYS A 111 3.12 -18.85 10.46
N LYS A 112 2.90 -18.94 9.15
CA LYS A 112 2.09 -17.98 8.39
C LYS A 112 0.65 -17.86 8.89
N VAL A 113 -0.02 -18.95 9.25
CA VAL A 113 -1.37 -18.91 9.85
C VAL A 113 -1.38 -18.10 11.17
N ILE A 114 -0.34 -18.24 11.99
CA ILE A 114 -0.20 -17.45 13.23
C ILE A 114 0.07 -15.97 12.91
N GLN A 115 0.88 -15.67 11.88
CA GLN A 115 1.11 -14.29 11.41
C GLN A 115 -0.18 -13.64 10.87
N PHE A 116 -0.98 -14.35 10.06
CA PHE A 116 -2.30 -13.87 9.62
C PHE A 116 -3.22 -13.61 10.81
N THR A 117 -3.24 -14.51 11.79
CA THR A 117 -4.03 -14.34 13.03
C THR A 117 -3.60 -13.07 13.80
N ALA A 118 -2.30 -12.80 13.90
CA ALA A 118 -1.79 -11.57 14.50
C ALA A 118 -2.25 -10.32 13.71
N PHE A 119 -2.21 -10.37 12.37
CA PHE A 119 -2.69 -9.27 11.52
C PHE A 119 -4.20 -9.05 11.63
N VAL A 120 -5.02 -10.09 11.77
CA VAL A 120 -6.46 -9.92 12.09
C VAL A 120 -6.64 -9.28 13.47
N GLY A 121 -5.78 -9.64 14.43
CA GLY A 121 -5.73 -8.97 15.75
C GLY A 121 -5.40 -7.47 15.67
N LEU A 122 -4.50 -7.06 14.77
CA LEU A 122 -4.21 -5.63 14.53
C LEU A 122 -5.44 -4.89 13.97
N ALA A 123 -6.21 -5.50 13.07
CA ALA A 123 -7.41 -4.88 12.50
C ALA A 123 -8.47 -4.58 13.57
N LEU A 124 -8.67 -5.50 14.52
CA LEU A 124 -9.60 -5.33 15.64
C LEU A 124 -9.21 -4.13 16.51
N VAL A 125 -7.93 -3.97 16.85
CA VAL A 125 -7.42 -2.80 17.58
C VAL A 125 -7.58 -1.53 16.75
N GLY A 126 -7.21 -1.59 15.47
CA GLY A 126 -7.26 -0.48 14.52
C GLY A 126 -8.63 0.19 14.46
N SER A 127 -9.72 -0.58 14.55
CA SER A 127 -11.10 -0.06 14.55
C SER A 127 -11.41 0.99 15.63
N ALA A 128 -10.61 1.04 16.71
CA ALA A 128 -10.80 1.93 17.85
C ALA A 128 -9.47 2.52 18.39
N PHE A 129 -8.47 2.69 17.51
CA PHE A 129 -7.14 3.17 17.88
C PHE A 129 -7.08 4.71 17.98
N GLN A 130 -7.16 5.24 19.20
CA GLN A 130 -7.11 6.68 19.49
C GLN A 130 -6.08 7.00 20.59
N PRO A 131 -4.78 7.09 20.26
CA PRO A 131 -3.73 7.34 21.27
C PRO A 131 -3.78 8.75 21.88
N ASN A 132 -4.23 9.75 21.11
CA ASN A 132 -4.24 11.17 21.49
C ASN A 132 -5.67 11.75 21.60
N GLY A 133 -6.66 10.96 22.00
CA GLY A 133 -8.01 11.47 22.30
C GLY A 133 -7.94 12.59 23.34
N GLY A 134 -8.14 13.84 22.89
CA GLY A 134 -7.93 15.02 23.72
C GLY A 134 -9.11 15.28 24.64
N ASN A 135 -8.82 15.49 25.93
CA ASN A 135 -9.68 16.07 26.99
C ASN A 135 -11.13 15.54 27.19
N SER A 136 -11.63 14.60 26.39
CA SER A 136 -12.90 13.92 26.64
C SER A 136 -12.71 12.81 27.66
N GLU A 137 -13.54 12.78 28.70
CA GLU A 137 -13.56 11.76 29.76
C GLU A 137 -14.01 10.35 29.29
N LYS A 138 -14.00 10.10 27.99
CA LYS A 138 -14.23 8.78 27.40
C LYS A 138 -13.03 7.90 27.75
N LYS A 139 -13.25 6.99 28.70
CA LYS A 139 -12.32 5.94 29.13
C LYS A 139 -11.50 5.45 27.95
N SER A 140 -10.18 5.66 27.99
CA SER A 140 -9.24 4.93 27.15
C SER A 140 -9.60 3.44 27.23
N ASN A 141 -9.83 2.80 26.09
CA ASN A 141 -10.19 1.39 26.06
C ASN A 141 -8.94 0.56 26.35
N ASN A 142 -8.57 0.45 27.63
CA ASN A 142 -7.42 -0.33 28.10
C ASN A 142 -7.42 -1.75 27.54
N THR A 143 -8.60 -2.34 27.29
CA THR A 143 -8.77 -3.62 26.61
C THR A 143 -8.16 -3.65 25.21
N ASN A 144 -8.39 -2.63 24.37
CA ASN A 144 -7.89 -2.58 23.00
C ASN A 144 -6.36 -2.45 22.98
N PHE A 145 -5.80 -1.63 23.89
CA PHE A 145 -4.35 -1.49 24.03
C PHE A 145 -3.68 -2.74 24.62
N ARG A 146 -4.38 -3.48 25.49
CA ARG A 146 -3.92 -4.81 25.94
C ARG A 146 -3.94 -5.83 24.80
N ILE A 147 -4.99 -5.85 23.97
CA ILE A 147 -5.03 -6.69 22.75
C ILE A 147 -3.87 -6.35 21.83
N LEU A 148 -3.57 -5.06 21.62
CA LEU A 148 -2.40 -4.62 20.85
C LEU A 148 -1.10 -5.21 21.42
N CYS A 149 -0.86 -5.07 22.73
CA CYS A 149 0.30 -5.67 23.37
C CYS A 149 0.36 -7.20 23.16
N TYR A 150 -0.75 -7.93 23.37
CA TYR A 150 -0.78 -9.38 23.14
C TYR A 150 -0.47 -9.78 21.69
N VAL A 151 -0.98 -9.02 20.72
CA VAL A 151 -0.73 -9.24 19.28
C VAL A 151 0.73 -8.94 18.92
N LEU A 152 1.30 -7.84 19.44
CA LEU A 152 2.71 -7.51 19.24
C LEU A 152 3.63 -8.57 19.88
N ILE A 153 3.33 -9.02 21.11
CA ILE A 153 4.04 -10.11 21.80
C ILE A 153 3.98 -11.39 20.96
N LEU A 154 2.79 -11.80 20.49
CA LEU A 154 2.61 -12.98 19.65
C LEU A 154 3.49 -12.92 18.39
N SER A 155 3.52 -11.76 17.71
CA SER A 155 4.37 -11.54 16.54
C SER A 155 5.87 -11.66 16.86
N ARG A 156 6.35 -11.12 18.00
CA ARG A 156 7.77 -11.20 18.38
C ARG A 156 8.17 -12.59 18.86
N LEU A 157 7.32 -13.27 19.62
CA LEU A 157 7.54 -14.65 20.07
C LEU A 157 7.61 -15.62 18.90
N LEU A 158 6.80 -15.42 17.87
CA LEU A 158 6.85 -16.24 16.66
C LEU A 158 8.14 -16.00 15.86
N LEU A 159 8.54 -14.75 15.64
CA LEU A 159 9.82 -14.44 14.99
C LEU A 159 10.99 -15.02 15.80
N LEU A 160 10.99 -14.86 17.13
CA LEU A 160 11.96 -15.49 18.02
C LEU A 160 12.03 -17.01 17.84
N LEU A 161 10.87 -17.69 17.75
CA LEU A 161 10.82 -19.13 17.51
C LEU A 161 11.47 -19.50 16.16
N GLN A 162 11.11 -18.79 15.08
CA GLN A 162 11.67 -19.04 13.74
C GLN A 162 13.20 -18.82 13.73
N TYR A 163 13.69 -17.72 14.31
CA TYR A 163 15.13 -17.44 14.45
C TYR A 163 15.86 -18.49 15.32
N ILE A 164 15.24 -19.03 16.37
CA ILE A 164 15.79 -20.16 17.16
C ILE A 164 15.86 -21.45 16.34
N VAL A 165 14.83 -21.78 15.56
CA VAL A 165 14.85 -22.96 14.68
C VAL A 165 16.01 -22.87 13.68
N ILE A 166 16.17 -21.72 13.02
CA ILE A 166 17.29 -21.48 12.10
C ILE A 166 18.64 -21.59 12.84
N LEU A 167 18.75 -21.13 14.08
CA LEU A 167 19.96 -21.25 14.89
C LEU A 167 20.31 -22.72 15.19
N ILE A 168 19.31 -23.57 15.47
CA ILE A 168 19.50 -25.02 15.69
C ILE A 168 19.94 -25.71 14.40
N PHE A 169 19.34 -25.41 13.24
CA PHE A 169 19.76 -25.96 11.95
C PHE A 169 21.19 -25.52 11.58
N THR A 170 21.50 -24.24 11.76
CA THR A 170 22.85 -23.69 11.57
C THR A 170 23.86 -24.34 12.52
N ALA A 171 23.48 -24.61 13.77
CA ALA A 171 24.32 -25.27 14.78
C ALA A 171 24.67 -26.70 14.39
N ARG A 172 23.69 -27.46 13.89
CA ARG A 172 23.92 -28.83 13.38
C ARG A 172 24.79 -28.86 12.13
N ALA A 173 24.72 -27.84 11.28
CA ALA A 173 25.56 -27.72 10.08
C ALA A 173 26.98 -27.14 10.35
N GLY A 174 27.29 -26.72 11.58
CA GLY A 174 28.64 -26.33 11.97
C GLY A 174 29.12 -24.94 11.53
N TYR A 175 28.25 -24.08 11.00
CA TYR A 175 28.61 -22.75 10.47
C TYR A 175 28.89 -21.71 11.58
N LYS A 176 30.03 -21.86 12.27
CA LYS A 176 30.43 -21.06 13.46
C LYS A 176 30.38 -19.53 13.28
N LYS A 177 30.57 -19.02 12.06
CA LYS A 177 30.54 -17.56 11.78
C LYS A 177 29.13 -16.96 11.82
N LEU A 178 28.07 -17.77 11.72
CA LEU A 178 26.69 -17.29 11.63
C LEU A 178 25.96 -17.26 12.99
N TYR A 179 26.46 -17.97 14.02
CA TYR A 179 25.81 -18.04 15.33
C TYR A 179 25.65 -16.67 15.99
N PHE A 180 26.71 -15.85 16.00
CA PHE A 180 26.69 -14.56 16.69
C PHE A 180 25.61 -13.60 16.15
N PRO A 181 25.55 -13.26 14.85
CA PRO A 181 24.53 -12.34 14.36
C PRO A 181 23.11 -12.92 14.41
N LEU A 182 22.95 -14.25 14.32
CA LEU A 182 21.65 -14.89 14.42
C LEU A 182 21.14 -14.89 15.88
N ALA A 183 22.02 -15.15 16.85
CA ALA A 183 21.72 -15.00 18.28
C ALA A 183 21.40 -13.54 18.65
N LEU A 184 22.04 -12.55 18.01
CA LEU A 184 21.71 -11.13 18.21
C LEU A 184 20.27 -10.83 17.77
N ASN A 185 19.80 -11.37 16.63
CA ASN A 185 18.39 -11.26 16.23
C ASN A 185 17.45 -11.92 17.26
N VAL A 186 17.78 -13.11 17.77
CA VAL A 186 17.00 -13.78 18.84
C VAL A 186 16.90 -12.88 20.08
N ILE A 187 18.01 -12.25 20.50
CA ILE A 187 18.04 -11.33 21.65
C ILE A 187 17.18 -10.09 21.41
N ILE A 188 17.19 -9.50 20.20
CA ILE A 188 16.35 -8.34 19.87
C ILE A 188 14.86 -8.70 20.00
N TYR A 189 14.41 -9.80 19.38
CA TYR A 189 13.00 -10.20 19.45
C TYR A 189 12.60 -10.68 20.86
N ALA A 190 13.51 -11.27 21.63
CA ALA A 190 13.31 -11.60 23.04
C ALA A 190 13.10 -10.34 23.90
N ALA A 191 13.96 -9.33 23.72
CA ALA A 191 13.85 -8.04 24.40
C ALA A 191 12.56 -7.31 24.01
N GLY A 192 12.21 -7.28 22.72
CA GLY A 192 10.94 -6.73 22.22
C GLY A 192 9.73 -7.39 22.88
N ALA A 193 9.65 -8.73 22.83
CA ALA A 193 8.59 -9.49 23.49
C ALA A 193 8.53 -9.22 25.01
N ALA A 194 9.67 -9.15 25.68
CA ALA A 194 9.75 -8.86 27.11
C ALA A 194 9.27 -7.43 27.45
N VAL A 195 9.61 -6.42 26.64
CA VAL A 195 9.16 -5.04 26.85
C VAL A 195 7.66 -4.91 26.62
N PHE A 196 7.12 -5.42 25.52
CA PHE A 196 5.65 -5.42 25.31
C PHE A 196 4.91 -6.24 26.39
N GLY A 197 5.52 -7.34 26.85
CA GLY A 197 5.06 -8.12 28.00
C GLY A 197 4.99 -7.30 29.29
N ALA A 198 6.07 -6.59 29.63
CA ALA A 198 6.16 -5.72 30.80
C ALA A 198 5.20 -4.51 30.73
N MET A 199 4.85 -4.03 29.53
CA MET A 199 3.84 -2.99 29.33
C MET A 199 2.40 -3.49 29.55
N THR A 200 2.13 -4.78 29.35
CA THR A 200 0.78 -5.38 29.48
C THR A 200 0.11 -5.14 30.85
N PRO A 201 0.77 -5.35 32.02
CA PRO A 201 0.18 -5.05 33.32
C PRO A 201 0.04 -3.54 33.61
N ILE A 202 0.76 -2.66 32.90
CA ILE A 202 0.69 -1.20 33.12
C ILE A 202 -0.68 -0.64 32.65
N PHE A 203 -1.31 -1.27 31.65
CA PHE A 203 -2.68 -0.97 31.22
C PHE A 203 -3.78 -1.49 32.17
N SER A 204 -3.42 -1.82 33.41
CA SER A 204 -4.38 -2.03 34.51
C SER A 204 -5.23 -0.75 34.74
N PRO A 205 -6.52 -0.84 35.13
CA PRO A 205 -7.41 0.32 35.28
C PRO A 205 -7.00 1.37 36.34
N THR A 206 -5.88 1.18 37.05
CA THR A 206 -5.45 2.00 38.19
C THR A 206 -4.64 3.26 37.83
N ILE A 207 -3.99 3.30 36.67
CA ILE A 207 -3.10 4.41 36.25
C ILE A 207 -3.85 5.29 35.24
N LYS A 208 -3.77 6.62 35.37
CA LYS A 208 -4.57 7.56 34.56
C LYS A 208 -3.79 8.30 33.46
N ASP A 209 -2.48 8.53 33.61
CA ASP A 209 -1.69 9.23 32.59
C ASP A 209 -0.86 8.24 31.75
N HIS A 210 -1.21 8.14 30.48
CA HIS A 210 -0.65 7.17 29.53
C HIS A 210 0.18 7.83 28.41
N ARG A 211 0.31 9.17 28.37
CA ARG A 211 0.90 9.88 27.22
C ARG A 211 2.32 9.42 26.88
N GLY A 212 3.18 9.20 27.88
CA GLY A 212 4.54 8.69 27.67
C GLY A 212 4.60 7.23 27.19
N ILE A 213 3.58 6.42 27.50
CA ILE A 213 3.56 4.98 27.24
C ILE A 213 3.43 4.71 25.73
N TYR A 214 2.67 5.52 25.00
CA TYR A 214 2.53 5.38 23.54
C TYR A 214 3.85 5.57 22.79
N VAL A 215 4.71 6.48 23.26
CA VAL A 215 6.02 6.76 22.64
C VAL A 215 6.94 5.53 22.75
N VAL A 216 6.85 4.76 23.84
CA VAL A 216 7.65 3.56 24.07
C VAL A 216 7.42 2.52 22.96
N TRP A 217 6.18 2.30 22.50
CA TRP A 217 5.93 1.35 21.41
C TRP A 217 6.67 1.70 20.12
N TYR A 218 6.60 2.97 19.70
CA TYR A 218 7.28 3.43 18.50
C TYR A 218 8.80 3.36 18.64
N ILE A 219 9.35 3.72 19.80
CA ILE A 219 10.78 3.59 20.09
C ILE A 219 11.22 2.12 20.02
N VAL A 220 10.48 1.20 20.67
CA VAL A 220 10.83 -0.23 20.67
C VAL A 220 10.82 -0.80 19.24
N MET A 221 9.75 -0.56 18.46
CA MET A 221 9.68 -1.05 17.08
C MET A 221 10.75 -0.42 16.17
N LEU A 222 11.10 0.85 16.38
CA LEU A 222 12.17 1.52 15.66
C LEU A 222 13.53 0.91 15.99
N LEU A 223 13.82 0.68 17.29
CA LEU A 223 15.06 0.04 17.74
C LEU A 223 15.16 -1.42 17.30
N GLU A 224 14.08 -2.20 17.34
CA GLU A 224 14.01 -3.55 16.75
C GLU A 224 14.43 -3.51 15.27
N SER A 225 13.77 -2.65 14.48
CA SER A 225 13.95 -2.59 13.03
C SER A 225 15.35 -2.10 12.65
N LEU A 226 15.84 -1.03 13.31
CA LEU A 226 17.21 -0.54 13.14
C LEU A 226 18.25 -1.59 13.57
N GLY A 227 17.99 -2.35 14.64
CA GLY A 227 18.87 -3.43 15.09
C GLY A 227 19.01 -4.55 14.07
N VAL A 228 17.88 -5.06 13.53
CA VAL A 228 17.88 -6.10 12.48
C VAL A 228 18.62 -5.61 11.22
N ILE A 229 18.40 -4.36 10.82
CA ILE A 229 19.10 -3.76 9.66
C ILE A 229 20.59 -3.56 9.95
N ALA A 230 20.97 -3.09 11.15
CA ALA A 230 22.37 -2.91 11.54
C ALA A 230 23.15 -4.23 11.51
N ILE A 231 22.56 -5.33 12.01
CA ILE A 231 23.15 -6.68 11.87
C ILE A 231 23.34 -7.03 10.38
N SER A 232 22.34 -6.73 9.56
CA SER A 232 22.35 -7.05 8.12
C SER A 232 23.38 -6.22 7.32
N CYS A 233 23.73 -5.02 7.80
CA CYS A 233 24.80 -4.18 7.29
C CYS A 233 26.20 -4.66 7.74
N CYS A 234 26.35 -5.00 9.02
CA CYS A 234 27.64 -5.42 9.61
C CYS A 234 28.08 -6.82 9.17
N TRP A 235 27.15 -7.78 9.05
CA TRP A 235 27.45 -9.15 8.63
C TRP A 235 27.01 -9.41 7.19
N ARG A 236 27.95 -9.26 6.26
CA ARG A 236 27.74 -9.39 4.79
C ARG A 236 27.12 -10.72 4.35
N MET A 237 27.27 -11.79 5.14
CA MET A 237 26.62 -13.10 4.94
C MET A 237 25.09 -13.06 5.12
N LEU A 238 24.58 -12.18 5.98
CA LEU A 238 23.14 -11.94 6.17
C LEU A 238 22.61 -10.80 5.30
N SER A 239 23.40 -10.32 4.34
CA SER A 239 23.00 -9.22 3.48
C SER A 239 21.87 -9.64 2.52
N PHE A 240 20.90 -8.76 2.32
CA PHE A 240 19.79 -8.94 1.37
C PHE A 240 20.21 -8.81 -0.11
N LYS A 241 21.51 -8.81 -0.39
CA LYS A 241 22.01 -8.68 -1.76
C LYS A 241 21.67 -9.95 -2.54
N LYS A 242 21.00 -9.79 -3.69
CA LYS A 242 20.42 -10.86 -4.53
C LYS A 242 19.16 -11.55 -3.97
N THR A 243 18.49 -11.01 -2.96
CA THR A 243 17.16 -11.52 -2.54
C THR A 243 16.03 -10.71 -3.18
N HIS A 244 14.83 -11.30 -3.26
CA HIS A 244 13.61 -10.68 -3.79
C HIS A 244 12.99 -9.58 -2.90
N LEU A 245 13.78 -8.99 -1.99
CA LEU A 245 13.33 -7.86 -1.14
C LEU A 245 12.91 -6.65 -1.99
N VAL A 246 13.61 -6.42 -3.10
CA VAL A 246 13.33 -5.32 -4.04
C VAL A 246 11.97 -5.51 -4.71
N GLU A 247 11.69 -6.75 -5.16
CA GLU A 247 10.40 -7.14 -5.72
C GLU A 247 9.28 -6.98 -4.69
N ARG A 248 9.42 -7.52 -3.47
CA ARG A 248 8.37 -7.39 -2.42
C ARG A 248 8.08 -5.94 -2.03
N MET A 249 9.07 -5.06 -2.04
CA MET A 249 8.85 -3.62 -1.82
C MET A 249 8.08 -2.97 -2.98
N GLY A 250 8.34 -3.37 -4.21
CA GLY A 250 7.57 -2.97 -5.39
C GLY A 250 6.12 -3.49 -5.34
N LEU A 251 5.94 -4.79 -5.07
CA LEU A 251 4.64 -5.44 -4.93
C LEU A 251 3.78 -4.80 -3.83
N LEU A 252 4.35 -4.55 -2.65
CA LEU A 252 3.63 -3.84 -1.59
C LEU A 252 3.23 -2.41 -2.04
N THR A 253 4.10 -1.71 -2.76
CA THR A 253 3.80 -0.36 -3.28
C THR A 253 2.66 -0.40 -4.30
N LEU A 254 2.62 -1.41 -5.18
CA LEU A 254 1.51 -1.64 -6.11
C LEU A 254 0.21 -1.95 -5.38
N ILE A 255 0.26 -2.81 -4.35
CA ILE A 255 -0.90 -3.13 -3.51
C ILE A 255 -1.44 -1.88 -2.79
N VAL A 256 -0.56 -1.01 -2.29
CA VAL A 256 -0.91 0.28 -1.67
C VAL A 256 -1.57 1.23 -2.67
N ILE A 257 -1.09 1.32 -3.91
CA ILE A 257 -1.78 2.05 -4.99
C ILE A 257 -3.16 1.43 -5.29
N GLY A 258 -3.27 0.09 -5.21
CA GLY A 258 -4.53 -0.64 -5.35
C GLY A 258 -5.57 -0.34 -4.26
N GLU A 259 -5.16 -0.10 -3.01
CA GLU A 259 -6.04 0.38 -1.94
C GLU A 259 -6.69 1.72 -2.30
N GLY A 260 -5.88 2.62 -2.87
CA GLY A 260 -6.34 3.89 -3.41
C GLY A 260 -7.37 3.75 -4.54
N ALA A 261 -7.22 2.74 -5.41
CA ALA A 261 -8.22 2.43 -6.44
C ALA A 261 -9.55 1.94 -5.85
N ILE A 262 -9.51 1.13 -4.78
CA ILE A 262 -10.73 0.77 -4.02
C ILE A 262 -11.38 2.04 -3.44
N GLY A 263 -10.58 2.96 -2.89
CA GLY A 263 -11.02 4.27 -2.44
C GLY A 263 -11.81 5.05 -3.50
N VAL A 264 -11.28 5.17 -4.72
CA VAL A 264 -11.97 5.82 -5.85
C VAL A 264 -13.37 5.21 -6.10
N THR A 265 -13.52 3.89 -6.06
CA THR A 265 -14.84 3.25 -6.25
C THR A 265 -15.84 3.61 -5.15
N LYS A 266 -15.37 3.74 -3.89
CA LYS A 266 -16.18 4.25 -2.77
C LYS A 266 -16.57 5.71 -2.99
N THR A 267 -15.65 6.56 -3.45
CA THR A 267 -15.93 7.98 -3.76
C THR A 267 -16.99 8.14 -4.84
N ILE A 268 -16.90 7.38 -5.94
CA ILE A 268 -17.92 7.38 -7.00
C ILE A 268 -19.29 7.03 -6.39
N THR A 269 -19.36 5.94 -5.64
CA THR A 269 -20.60 5.46 -5.02
C THR A 269 -21.20 6.49 -4.05
N ARG A 270 -20.36 7.21 -3.28
CA ARG A 270 -20.78 8.26 -2.35
C ARG A 270 -21.31 9.52 -3.05
N MET A 271 -20.76 9.85 -4.23
CA MET A 271 -21.15 11.00 -5.06
C MET A 271 -22.37 10.77 -5.96
N MET A 272 -22.86 9.54 -6.08
CA MET A 272 -24.06 9.24 -6.88
C MET A 272 -25.34 9.74 -6.18
N GLY A 273 -26.00 10.74 -6.78
CA GLY A 273 -27.31 11.23 -6.36
C GLY A 273 -28.47 10.62 -7.17
N LYS A 274 -29.67 11.19 -7.03
CA LYS A 274 -30.90 10.72 -7.72
C LYS A 274 -30.77 10.62 -9.24
N TYR A 275 -29.96 11.47 -9.87
CA TYR A 275 -29.79 11.54 -11.34
C TYR A 275 -28.38 11.11 -11.82
N GLY A 276 -27.60 10.43 -10.96
CA GLY A 276 -26.25 9.97 -11.30
C GLY A 276 -25.14 10.94 -10.89
N LEU A 277 -24.04 10.94 -11.64
CA LEU A 277 -22.82 11.70 -11.35
C LEU A 277 -22.75 12.98 -12.20
N ASP A 278 -22.62 14.14 -11.55
CA ASP A 278 -22.43 15.43 -12.23
C ASP A 278 -21.16 15.40 -13.12
N ALA A 279 -21.14 16.18 -14.21
CA ALA A 279 -19.98 16.27 -15.12
C ALA A 279 -18.68 16.71 -14.41
N GLU A 280 -18.78 17.61 -13.42
CA GLU A 280 -17.64 18.01 -12.58
C GLU A 280 -17.18 16.86 -11.67
N GLY A 281 -18.11 16.12 -11.06
CA GLY A 281 -17.78 14.94 -10.26
C GLY A 281 -17.06 13.87 -11.08
N SER A 282 -17.52 13.67 -12.32
CA SER A 282 -16.87 12.78 -13.30
C SER A 282 -15.43 13.23 -13.61
N PHE A 283 -15.22 14.53 -13.82
CA PHE A 283 -13.88 15.09 -14.05
C PHE A 283 -12.96 14.97 -12.82
N LEU A 284 -13.47 15.23 -11.62
CA LEU A 284 -12.70 15.04 -10.37
C LEU A 284 -12.30 13.57 -10.18
N VAL A 285 -13.21 12.62 -10.43
CA VAL A 285 -12.91 11.18 -10.38
C VAL A 285 -11.81 10.79 -11.38
N ILE A 286 -11.87 11.31 -12.62
CA ILE A 286 -10.81 11.11 -13.62
C ILE A 286 -9.48 11.67 -13.12
N CYS A 287 -9.47 12.82 -12.43
CA CYS A 287 -8.26 13.36 -11.83
C CYS A 287 -7.65 12.42 -10.77
N ILE A 288 -8.46 11.79 -9.90
CA ILE A 288 -7.93 10.82 -8.91
C ILE A 288 -7.33 9.58 -9.61
N ILE A 289 -7.97 9.09 -10.67
CA ILE A 289 -7.45 7.98 -11.49
C ILE A 289 -6.11 8.38 -12.15
N LEU A 290 -6.00 9.61 -12.67
CA LEU A 290 -4.74 10.12 -13.22
C LEU A 290 -3.64 10.26 -12.14
N VAL A 291 -3.97 10.69 -10.91
CA VAL A 291 -3.01 10.69 -9.79
C VAL A 291 -2.49 9.27 -9.52
N LEU A 292 -3.37 8.27 -9.44
CA LEU A 292 -2.98 6.86 -9.25
C LEU A 292 -2.05 6.36 -10.35
N VAL A 293 -2.41 6.59 -11.62
CA VAL A 293 -1.61 6.16 -12.78
C VAL A 293 -0.26 6.88 -12.83
N PHE A 294 -0.22 8.18 -12.55
CA PHE A 294 1.04 8.95 -12.56
C PHE A 294 1.95 8.61 -11.39
N VAL A 295 1.41 8.31 -10.20
CA VAL A 295 2.20 7.78 -9.08
C VAL A 295 2.79 6.41 -9.42
N TRP A 296 2.03 5.53 -10.08
CA TRP A 296 2.51 4.24 -10.57
C TRP A 296 3.66 4.42 -11.58
N MET A 297 3.48 5.27 -12.61
CA MET A 297 4.54 5.59 -13.60
C MET A 297 5.80 6.14 -12.93
N LEU A 298 5.67 7.13 -12.04
CA LEU A 298 6.80 7.76 -11.35
C LEU A 298 7.63 6.80 -10.49
N TYR A 299 7.04 5.70 -10.01
CA TYR A 299 7.73 4.69 -9.21
C TYR A 299 8.29 3.53 -10.05
N PHE A 300 7.53 3.01 -11.01
CA PHE A 300 7.92 1.82 -11.78
C PHE A 300 8.79 2.11 -13.00
N ASP A 301 8.58 3.22 -13.74
CA ASP A 301 9.33 3.51 -14.98
C ASP A 301 10.84 3.73 -14.73
N TYR A 302 11.22 4.05 -13.49
CA TYR A 302 12.60 4.32 -13.06
C TYR A 302 13.13 3.27 -12.05
N HIS A 303 12.47 2.12 -11.95
CA HIS A 303 12.91 1.02 -11.09
C HIS A 303 14.20 0.39 -11.68
N PRO A 304 15.33 0.32 -10.95
CA PRO A 304 16.56 -0.18 -11.55
C PRO A 304 16.63 -1.71 -11.49
N HIS A 305 16.83 -2.31 -12.66
CA HIS A 305 17.17 -3.73 -12.82
C HIS A 305 18.64 -4.04 -12.44
N GLY A 306 19.24 -3.23 -11.55
CA GLY A 306 20.67 -3.23 -11.24
C GLY A 306 20.99 -3.63 -9.80
N HIS A 307 22.10 -4.34 -9.61
CA HIS A 307 22.53 -4.78 -8.28
C HIS A 307 22.97 -3.60 -7.38
N TYR A 308 22.16 -3.29 -6.37
CA TYR A 308 22.52 -2.33 -5.34
C TYR A 308 23.74 -2.77 -4.50
N GLY A 309 24.45 -1.79 -3.94
CA GLY A 309 25.36 -2.01 -2.81
C GLY A 309 24.58 -2.37 -1.55
N THR A 310 25.17 -3.19 -0.67
CA THR A 310 24.50 -3.78 0.50
C THR A 310 23.82 -2.73 1.40
N ILE A 311 24.55 -1.66 1.75
CA ILE A 311 24.03 -0.55 2.57
C ILE A 311 22.96 0.25 1.81
N ARG A 312 23.17 0.51 0.51
CA ARG A 312 22.23 1.30 -0.29
C ARG A 312 20.88 0.60 -0.45
N GLN A 313 20.88 -0.72 -0.59
CA GLN A 313 19.65 -1.53 -0.60
C GLN A 313 18.88 -1.46 0.71
N GLN A 314 19.55 -1.38 1.86
CA GLN A 314 18.88 -1.24 3.16
C GLN A 314 18.24 0.14 3.33
N ILE A 315 18.96 1.22 2.99
CA ILE A 315 18.42 2.58 3.02
C ILE A 315 17.22 2.69 2.05
N TRP A 316 17.35 2.15 0.84
CA TRP A 316 16.28 2.05 -0.15
C TRP A 316 15.05 1.31 0.41
N SER A 317 15.25 0.20 1.13
CA SER A 317 14.16 -0.56 1.75
C SER A 317 13.42 0.24 2.84
N ILE A 318 14.14 0.98 3.69
CA ILE A 318 13.53 1.84 4.72
C ILE A 318 12.78 3.02 4.10
N LEU A 319 13.31 3.59 3.00
CA LEU A 319 12.69 4.72 2.31
C LEU A 319 11.30 4.39 1.71
N HIS A 320 10.94 3.11 1.60
CA HIS A 320 9.56 2.72 1.25
C HIS A 320 8.54 3.09 2.33
N PHE A 321 8.91 3.18 3.60
CA PHE A 321 7.99 3.62 4.65
C PHE A 321 7.41 5.02 4.40
N PRO A 322 8.23 6.11 4.28
CA PRO A 322 7.69 7.43 3.98
C PRO A 322 7.10 7.53 2.58
N LEU A 323 7.59 6.77 1.59
CA LEU A 323 6.97 6.73 0.26
C LEU A 323 5.54 6.17 0.32
N GLN A 324 5.35 4.99 0.91
CA GLN A 324 4.03 4.35 0.96
C GLN A 324 3.06 5.15 1.83
N LEU A 325 3.53 5.72 2.94
CA LEU A 325 2.74 6.67 3.73
C LEU A 325 2.32 7.91 2.93
N ALA A 326 3.22 8.44 2.08
CA ALA A 326 2.91 9.56 1.20
C ALA A 326 1.89 9.18 0.11
N ILE A 327 2.00 7.99 -0.49
CA ILE A 327 1.03 7.49 -1.49
C ILE A 327 -0.36 7.34 -0.85
N VAL A 328 -0.46 6.67 0.30
CA VAL A 328 -1.74 6.51 1.03
C VAL A 328 -2.34 7.86 1.36
N GLY A 329 -1.57 8.77 1.97
CA GLY A 329 -2.05 10.11 2.31
C GLY A 329 -2.44 10.95 1.08
N LEU A 330 -1.74 10.81 -0.04
CA LEU A 330 -2.08 11.51 -1.28
C LEU A 330 -3.40 10.99 -1.87
N VAL A 331 -3.64 9.67 -1.89
CA VAL A 331 -4.87 9.11 -2.46
C VAL A 331 -6.08 9.31 -1.55
N GLU A 332 -5.93 9.11 -0.24
CA GLU A 332 -7.00 9.42 0.73
C GLU A 332 -7.32 10.92 0.76
N GLY A 333 -6.30 11.78 0.70
CA GLY A 333 -6.48 13.22 0.50
C GLY A 333 -7.19 13.54 -0.81
N SER A 334 -6.87 12.85 -1.91
CA SER A 334 -7.55 13.05 -3.19
C SER A 334 -9.06 12.75 -3.11
N GLN A 335 -9.43 11.67 -2.41
CA GLN A 335 -10.83 11.30 -2.17
C GLN A 335 -11.54 12.31 -1.28
N GLN A 336 -10.93 12.72 -0.15
CA GLN A 336 -11.53 13.66 0.79
C GLN A 336 -11.69 15.06 0.19
N VAL A 337 -10.71 15.55 -0.59
CA VAL A 337 -10.81 16.81 -1.36
C VAL A 337 -11.97 16.75 -2.36
N ALA A 338 -12.12 15.64 -3.09
CA ALA A 338 -13.23 15.47 -4.03
C ALA A 338 -14.59 15.49 -3.31
N LEU A 339 -14.71 14.78 -2.19
CA LEU A 339 -15.93 14.76 -1.37
C LEU A 339 -16.22 16.14 -0.76
N ALA A 340 -15.21 16.88 -0.30
CA ALA A 340 -15.36 18.25 0.20
C ALA A 340 -15.95 19.18 -0.87
N ARG A 341 -15.36 19.20 -2.07
CA ARG A 341 -15.88 19.99 -3.21
C ARG A 341 -17.30 19.57 -3.60
N TYR A 342 -17.62 18.27 -3.54
CA TYR A 342 -18.99 17.79 -3.76
C TYR A 342 -19.96 18.35 -2.71
N VAL A 343 -19.63 18.29 -1.40
CA VAL A 343 -20.47 18.91 -0.35
C VAL A 343 -20.68 20.39 -0.63
N MET A 344 -19.60 21.15 -0.81
CA MET A 344 -19.68 22.60 -1.05
C MET A 344 -20.57 22.93 -2.25
N ARG A 345 -20.44 22.20 -3.37
CA ARG A 345 -21.29 22.39 -4.55
C ARG A 345 -22.74 22.01 -4.31
N GLN A 346 -23.03 20.94 -3.57
CA GLN A 346 -24.43 20.58 -3.29
C GLN A 346 -25.07 21.57 -2.30
N THR A 347 -24.33 22.06 -1.31
CA THR A 347 -24.79 23.13 -0.41
C THR A 347 -25.11 24.42 -1.19
N ASP A 348 -24.23 24.84 -2.11
CA ASP A 348 -24.43 26.00 -3.00
C ASP A 348 -25.69 25.87 -3.88
N LYS A 349 -26.02 24.67 -4.36
CA LYS A 349 -27.31 24.41 -5.06
C LYS A 349 -28.52 24.53 -4.12
N VAL A 350 -28.41 24.05 -2.88
CA VAL A 350 -29.50 24.14 -1.87
C VAL A 350 -29.70 25.59 -1.44
N ASP A 351 -28.62 26.32 -1.19
CA ASP A 351 -28.59 27.75 -0.89
C ASP A 351 -29.27 28.55 -2.01
N THR A 352 -28.86 28.35 -3.27
CA THR A 352 -29.50 29.00 -4.43
C THR A 352 -30.99 28.64 -4.57
N ALA A 353 -31.39 27.40 -4.26
CA ALA A 353 -32.79 26.99 -4.29
C ALA A 353 -33.61 27.67 -3.19
N PHE A 354 -33.13 27.65 -1.94
CA PHE A 354 -33.77 28.30 -0.80
C PHE A 354 -33.86 29.81 -1.00
N TRP A 355 -32.81 30.43 -1.55
CA TRP A 355 -32.82 31.84 -1.94
C TRP A 355 -33.91 32.13 -2.99
N LYS A 356 -34.03 31.31 -4.03
CA LYS A 356 -35.08 31.50 -5.04
C LYS A 356 -36.49 31.34 -4.44
N GLU A 357 -36.72 30.26 -3.72
CA GLU A 357 -38.01 29.90 -3.12
C GLU A 357 -38.51 30.98 -2.14
N CYS A 358 -37.61 31.58 -1.34
CA CYS A 358 -37.96 32.58 -0.34
C CYS A 358 -37.84 34.04 -0.83
N MET A 359 -36.74 34.40 -1.50
CA MET A 359 -36.41 35.80 -1.82
C MET A 359 -36.86 36.25 -3.22
N VAL A 360 -37.31 35.34 -4.08
CA VAL A 360 -37.72 35.65 -5.47
C VAL A 360 -39.15 35.19 -5.74
N ASP A 361 -39.49 33.96 -5.36
CA ASP A 361 -40.83 33.40 -5.54
C ASP A 361 -41.76 33.73 -4.35
N TYR A 362 -41.21 34.27 -3.24
CA TYR A 362 -41.91 34.69 -2.01
C TYR A 362 -42.90 33.63 -1.45
N LEU A 363 -42.53 32.35 -1.52
CA LEU A 363 -43.36 31.24 -1.04
C LEU A 363 -43.49 31.27 0.48
N ASP A 364 -44.67 30.94 1.02
CA ASP A 364 -44.93 30.92 2.46
C ASP A 364 -45.65 29.65 2.93
N GLY A 365 -45.59 29.37 4.23
CA GLY A 365 -46.29 28.26 4.87
C GLY A 365 -46.04 26.90 4.21
N ALA A 366 -47.13 26.23 3.80
CA ALA A 366 -47.07 24.86 3.27
C ALA A 366 -46.39 24.76 1.89
N GLU A 367 -46.46 25.80 1.06
CA GLU A 367 -45.84 25.79 -0.27
C GLU A 367 -44.32 25.90 -0.15
N LEU A 368 -43.83 26.80 0.72
CA LEU A 368 -42.42 26.91 1.09
C LEU A 368 -41.87 25.60 1.64
N VAL A 369 -42.55 24.98 2.62
CA VAL A 369 -42.12 23.70 3.21
C VAL A 369 -42.03 22.59 2.16
N ASN A 370 -42.98 22.52 1.22
CA ASN A 370 -42.95 21.53 0.15
C ASN A 370 -41.78 21.75 -0.82
N ALA A 371 -41.48 23.01 -1.18
CA ALA A 371 -40.35 23.36 -2.04
C ALA A 371 -39.00 23.00 -1.37
N LEU A 372 -38.76 23.49 -0.15
CA LEU A 372 -37.56 23.22 0.64
C LEU A 372 -37.34 21.71 0.86
N ASN A 373 -38.40 20.97 1.20
CA ASN A 373 -38.36 19.52 1.37
C ASN A 373 -38.04 18.80 0.05
N SER A 374 -38.54 19.28 -1.10
CA SER A 374 -38.20 18.69 -2.41
C SER A 374 -36.72 18.84 -2.74
N SER A 375 -36.13 19.99 -2.41
CA SER A 375 -34.71 20.31 -2.55
C SER A 375 -33.83 19.44 -1.64
N ILE A 376 -34.27 19.12 -0.42
CA ILE A 376 -33.58 18.19 0.50
C ILE A 376 -33.74 16.72 0.06
N GLN A 377 -34.93 16.30 -0.37
CA GLN A 377 -35.20 14.91 -0.79
C GLN A 377 -34.41 14.47 -2.03
N TYR A 378 -33.93 15.42 -2.84
CA TYR A 378 -33.00 15.18 -3.95
C TYR A 378 -31.82 14.27 -3.54
N PHE A 379 -31.27 14.45 -2.34
CA PHE A 379 -30.08 13.74 -1.85
C PHE A 379 -30.36 12.32 -1.33
N GLN A 380 -31.64 11.91 -1.25
CA GLN A 380 -32.07 10.59 -0.78
C GLN A 380 -31.45 10.18 0.57
N LEU A 381 -31.33 11.14 1.51
CA LEU A 381 -30.70 10.97 2.83
C LEU A 381 -31.28 9.76 3.60
N TYR A 382 -32.56 9.44 3.41
CA TYR A 382 -33.24 8.28 4.01
C TYR A 382 -32.67 6.90 3.59
N LYS A 383 -31.89 6.82 2.50
CA LYS A 383 -31.22 5.59 2.06
C LYS A 383 -29.85 5.38 2.70
N LYS A 384 -29.31 6.38 3.40
CA LYS A 384 -27.94 6.41 3.90
C LYS A 384 -27.95 6.35 5.43
N PRO A 385 -27.48 5.25 6.06
CA PRO A 385 -27.59 5.06 7.51
C PRO A 385 -26.85 6.14 8.30
N GLU A 386 -25.78 6.72 7.76
CA GLU A 386 -25.02 7.79 8.41
C GLU A 386 -25.81 9.12 8.51
N SER A 387 -26.81 9.32 7.64
CA SER A 387 -27.70 10.49 7.68
C SER A 387 -28.97 10.28 8.52
N GLU A 388 -29.23 9.07 9.02
CA GLU A 388 -30.48 8.74 9.74
C GLU A 388 -30.72 9.67 10.95
N ARG A 389 -29.67 9.99 11.71
CA ARG A 389 -29.70 10.93 12.85
C ARG A 389 -30.19 12.34 12.47
N TRP A 390 -30.01 12.76 11.23
CA TRP A 390 -30.36 14.11 10.75
C TRP A 390 -31.80 14.22 10.23
N LEU A 391 -32.42 13.12 9.80
CA LEU A 391 -33.81 13.11 9.33
C LEU A 391 -34.82 13.72 10.33
N PRO A 392 -34.82 13.39 11.64
CA PRO A 392 -35.73 14.00 12.60
C PRO A 392 -35.42 15.49 12.87
N ILE A 393 -34.16 15.92 12.71
CA ILE A 393 -33.75 17.32 12.84
C ILE A 393 -34.34 18.14 11.68
N LEU A 394 -34.11 17.69 10.44
CA LEU A 394 -34.62 18.34 9.23
C LEU A 394 -36.15 18.41 9.23
N ASN A 395 -36.84 17.32 9.60
CA ASN A 395 -38.30 17.30 9.70
C ASN A 395 -38.84 18.28 10.75
N ARG A 396 -38.16 18.41 11.90
CA ARG A 396 -38.52 19.39 12.94
C ARG A 396 -38.35 20.82 12.45
N ASP A 397 -37.26 21.10 11.75
CA ASP A 397 -36.94 22.45 11.27
C ASP A 397 -37.91 22.87 10.14
N LEU A 398 -38.20 21.96 9.20
CA LEU A 398 -39.27 22.14 8.20
C LEU A 398 -40.65 22.37 8.86
N SER A 399 -40.98 21.61 9.91
CA SER A 399 -42.25 21.80 10.66
C SER A 399 -42.31 23.14 11.39
N ARG A 400 -41.17 23.68 11.82
CA ARG A 400 -41.07 25.00 12.46
C ARG A 400 -41.30 26.11 11.45
N ILE A 401 -40.69 26.01 10.26
CA ILE A 401 -40.88 26.93 9.13
C ILE A 401 -42.36 26.97 8.73
N GLY A 402 -43.01 25.82 8.56
CA GLY A 402 -44.43 25.75 8.17
C GLY A 402 -45.43 26.30 9.20
N ASN A 403 -45.02 26.48 10.46
CA ASN A 403 -45.86 27.03 11.53
C ASN A 403 -45.75 28.56 11.67
N ILE A 404 -44.75 29.20 11.04
CA ILE A 404 -44.55 30.65 11.10
C ILE A 404 -44.99 31.23 9.76
N THR A 405 -46.00 32.10 9.79
CA THR A 405 -46.51 32.79 8.61
C THR A 405 -45.70 34.04 8.32
N GLY A 406 -45.40 34.29 7.04
CA GLY A 406 -44.77 35.52 6.57
C GLY A 406 -43.24 35.54 6.68
N ILE A 407 -42.56 34.40 6.82
CA ILE A 407 -41.08 34.33 6.86
C ILE A 407 -40.48 34.99 5.62
N CYS A 408 -41.03 34.65 4.45
CA CYS A 408 -40.61 35.12 3.14
C CYS A 408 -41.54 36.20 2.58
N ALA A 409 -42.34 36.87 3.42
CA ALA A 409 -43.19 37.97 2.96
C ALA A 409 -42.32 39.15 2.51
N PRO A 410 -42.67 39.86 1.41
CA PRO A 410 -41.90 41.01 0.92
C PRO A 410 -41.60 42.05 2.02
N GLU A 411 -42.55 42.31 2.91
CA GLU A 411 -42.41 43.25 4.04
C GLU A 411 -41.26 42.90 5.02
N ASN A 412 -40.92 41.62 5.16
CA ASN A 412 -39.86 41.14 6.06
C ASN A 412 -38.49 40.97 5.37
N VAL A 413 -38.50 40.93 4.04
CA VAL A 413 -37.38 40.61 3.15
C VAL A 413 -36.83 41.86 2.43
N ASP A 414 -37.71 42.72 1.92
CA ASP A 414 -37.31 43.92 1.17
C ASP A 414 -36.55 44.91 2.05
N GLY A 415 -35.35 45.27 1.60
CA GLY A 415 -34.47 46.24 2.27
C GLY A 415 -33.27 45.64 3.01
N LYS A 416 -33.22 44.32 3.22
CA LYS A 416 -32.05 43.62 3.83
C LYS A 416 -31.14 43.00 2.77
N TYR A 417 -30.70 43.82 1.81
CA TYR A 417 -29.92 43.39 0.66
C TYR A 417 -28.43 43.20 0.97
N GLU A 418 -28.07 42.12 1.66
CA GLU A 418 -26.73 41.54 1.61
C GLU A 418 -26.80 40.06 1.18
N PRO A 419 -26.03 39.63 0.16
CA PRO A 419 -25.96 38.22 -0.23
C PRO A 419 -25.53 37.34 0.94
N GLY A 420 -26.33 36.33 1.27
CA GLY A 420 -26.13 35.45 2.43
C GLY A 420 -26.90 35.85 3.70
N TRP A 421 -27.71 36.93 3.68
CA TRP A 421 -28.69 37.16 4.74
C TRP A 421 -29.91 36.26 4.56
N TYR A 422 -30.25 35.49 5.60
CA TYR A 422 -31.43 34.64 5.68
C TYR A 422 -32.19 34.89 6.98
N PRO A 423 -33.52 34.64 7.03
CA PRO A 423 -34.23 34.39 8.27
C PRO A 423 -33.57 33.23 9.04
N ASP A 424 -33.44 33.36 10.36
CA ASP A 424 -32.71 32.41 11.21
C ASP A 424 -33.22 30.97 11.05
N GLU A 425 -34.52 30.77 10.85
CA GLU A 425 -35.14 29.47 10.62
C GLU A 425 -34.62 28.77 9.35
N ILE A 426 -34.50 29.51 8.24
CA ILE A 426 -34.00 29.00 6.95
C ILE A 426 -32.50 28.76 7.03
N LEU A 427 -31.76 29.66 7.71
CA LEU A 427 -30.33 29.51 7.95
C LEU A 427 -30.01 28.24 8.76
N ASN A 428 -30.78 27.96 9.81
CA ASN A 428 -30.68 26.73 10.59
C ASN A 428 -30.98 25.48 9.75
N LEU A 429 -32.02 25.53 8.90
CA LEU A 429 -32.32 24.42 7.98
C LEU A 429 -31.18 24.20 6.98
N LEU A 430 -30.57 25.26 6.45
CA LEU A 430 -29.44 25.19 5.52
C LEU A 430 -28.21 24.55 6.17
N TYR A 431 -27.82 24.97 7.38
CA TYR A 431 -26.71 24.37 8.12
C TYR A 431 -26.97 22.91 8.49
N ASN A 432 -28.16 22.58 8.99
CA ASN A 432 -28.53 21.18 9.28
C ASN A 432 -28.60 20.33 8.01
N SER A 433 -28.98 20.91 6.87
CA SER A 433 -28.94 20.23 5.55
C SER A 433 -27.52 19.98 5.11
N MET A 434 -26.60 20.94 5.26
CA MET A 434 -25.18 20.72 4.98
C MET A 434 -24.58 19.65 5.89
N GLY A 435 -24.87 19.67 7.20
CA GLY A 435 -24.44 18.64 8.14
C GLY A 435 -24.95 17.25 7.77
N ALA A 436 -26.21 17.15 7.33
CA ALA A 436 -26.81 15.91 6.84
C ALA A 436 -26.17 15.41 5.54
N ILE A 437 -25.88 16.31 4.58
CA ILE A 437 -25.18 15.99 3.32
C ILE A 437 -23.74 15.53 3.59
N TYR A 438 -23.02 16.21 4.48
CA TYR A 438 -21.65 15.85 4.91
C TYR A 438 -21.63 14.47 5.58
N ALA A 439 -22.56 14.20 6.51
CA ALA A 439 -22.74 12.88 7.11
C ALA A 439 -23.05 11.79 6.05
N SER A 440 -23.84 12.14 5.03
CA SER A 440 -24.24 11.23 3.93
C SER A 440 -23.06 10.69 3.10
N LEU A 441 -21.85 11.22 3.26
CA LEU A 441 -20.65 10.76 2.59
C LEU A 441 -19.81 9.79 3.45
N GLY A 442 -20.36 9.32 4.57
CA GLY A 442 -19.70 8.37 5.47
C GLY A 442 -18.70 8.99 6.43
N MET A 443 -18.75 10.32 6.62
CA MET A 443 -17.92 11.04 7.59
C MET A 443 -18.63 11.08 8.95
N LYS A 444 -17.93 10.67 10.01
CA LYS A 444 -18.49 10.63 11.37
C LYS A 444 -18.37 12.01 12.02
N LEU A 445 -19.48 12.52 12.54
CA LEU A 445 -19.49 13.76 13.32
C LEU A 445 -19.62 13.44 14.82
N PRO A 446 -18.85 14.11 15.71
CA PRO A 446 -19.08 14.05 17.15
C PRO A 446 -20.51 14.49 17.51
N PRO A 447 -21.10 13.98 18.60
CA PRO A 447 -22.44 14.38 19.03
C PRO A 447 -22.53 15.79 19.63
N ASP A 448 -21.38 16.39 19.94
CA ASP A 448 -21.17 17.55 20.81
C ASP A 448 -20.55 18.78 20.11
N GLN A 449 -20.33 18.72 18.80
CA GLN A 449 -19.80 19.83 17.99
C GLN A 449 -20.77 20.20 16.88
N ASP A 450 -20.74 21.47 16.45
CA ASP A 450 -21.49 21.91 15.29
C ASP A 450 -20.95 21.25 14.01
N ALA A 451 -21.86 20.79 13.16
CA ALA A 451 -21.52 20.07 11.94
C ALA A 451 -20.81 20.97 10.92
N THR A 452 -21.16 22.26 10.92
CA THR A 452 -20.61 23.31 10.07
C THR A 452 -19.15 23.57 10.41
N GLU A 453 -18.86 23.85 11.69
CA GLU A 453 -17.50 24.12 12.18
C GLU A 453 -16.56 22.91 12.00
N LEU A 454 -17.06 21.70 12.29
CA LEU A 454 -16.31 20.46 12.09
C LEU A 454 -15.95 20.25 10.62
N ALA A 455 -16.90 20.44 9.70
CA ALA A 455 -16.65 20.26 8.26
C ALA A 455 -15.54 21.21 7.77
N ILE A 456 -15.57 22.48 8.21
CA ILE A 456 -14.56 23.48 7.85
C ILE A 456 -13.19 23.14 8.45
N SER A 457 -13.13 22.72 9.72
CA SER A 457 -11.90 22.28 10.40
C SER A 457 -11.29 21.05 9.72
N SER A 458 -12.14 20.08 9.37
CA SER A 458 -11.79 18.87 8.62
C SER A 458 -11.17 19.23 7.27
N TRP A 459 -11.80 20.07 6.45
CA TRP A 459 -11.28 20.48 5.15
C TRP A 459 -9.93 21.21 5.21
N TRP A 460 -9.71 22.04 6.24
CA TRP A 460 -8.40 22.66 6.49
C TRP A 460 -7.32 21.61 6.71
N ILE A 461 -7.60 20.63 7.58
CA ILE A 461 -6.66 19.54 7.91
C ILE A 461 -6.43 18.65 6.69
N THR A 462 -7.49 18.33 5.93
CA THR A 462 -7.42 17.62 4.65
C THR A 462 -6.47 18.32 3.67
N TYR A 463 -6.62 19.63 3.49
CA TYR A 463 -5.77 20.41 2.58
C TYR A 463 -4.30 20.41 3.01
N VAL A 464 -4.03 20.65 4.30
CA VAL A 464 -2.66 20.68 4.85
C VAL A 464 -1.99 19.32 4.69
N TYR A 465 -2.66 18.22 5.04
CA TYR A 465 -2.05 16.90 4.94
C TYR A 465 -1.89 16.47 3.47
N TYR A 466 -2.85 16.80 2.59
CA TYR A 466 -2.77 16.45 1.16
C TYR A 466 -1.50 16.98 0.48
N TRP A 467 -1.22 18.28 0.63
CA TRP A 467 0.00 18.87 0.07
C TRP A 467 1.27 18.45 0.85
N SER A 468 1.15 18.10 2.13
CA SER A 468 2.27 17.52 2.89
C SER A 468 2.63 16.11 2.41
N SER A 469 1.63 15.28 2.09
CA SER A 469 1.80 13.96 1.47
C SER A 469 2.38 14.08 0.06
N PHE A 470 1.92 15.05 -0.74
CA PHE A 470 2.54 15.35 -2.04
C PHE A 470 4.02 15.73 -1.89
N ALA A 471 4.34 16.63 -0.97
CA ALA A 471 5.72 17.02 -0.68
C ALA A 471 6.58 15.82 -0.24
N LEU A 472 6.06 14.96 0.64
CA LEU A 472 6.75 13.75 1.11
C LEU A 472 6.98 12.73 -0.02
N LEU A 473 6.01 12.56 -0.94
CA LEU A 473 6.15 11.75 -2.14
C LEU A 473 7.32 12.26 -2.99
N VAL A 474 7.34 13.55 -3.30
CA VAL A 474 8.38 14.17 -4.14
C VAL A 474 9.76 14.08 -3.47
N ILE A 475 9.86 14.30 -2.15
CA ILE A 475 11.10 14.12 -1.38
C ILE A 475 11.58 12.66 -1.47
N SER A 476 10.70 11.68 -1.24
CA SER A 476 11.05 10.26 -1.37
C SER A 476 11.54 9.93 -2.78
N LEU A 477 10.88 10.42 -3.84
CA LEU A 477 11.31 10.21 -5.23
C LEU A 477 12.68 10.84 -5.54
N ILE A 478 12.97 12.04 -5.02
CA ILE A 478 14.32 12.65 -5.14
C ILE A 478 15.36 11.75 -4.45
N LEU A 479 15.08 11.28 -3.23
CA LEU A 479 15.97 10.39 -2.49
C LEU A 479 16.19 9.06 -3.23
N PHE A 480 15.15 8.49 -3.86
CA PHE A 480 15.30 7.32 -4.71
C PHE A 480 16.24 7.57 -5.90
N LEU A 481 16.14 8.69 -6.63
CA LEU A 481 17.07 9.00 -7.73
C LEU A 481 18.54 9.00 -7.25
N PHE A 482 18.84 9.58 -6.09
CA PHE A 482 20.18 9.51 -5.48
C PHE A 482 20.56 8.10 -5.01
N LEU A 483 19.60 7.31 -4.51
CA LEU A 483 19.80 5.91 -4.10
C LEU A 483 19.79 4.89 -5.25
N VAL A 484 19.47 5.32 -6.48
CA VAL A 484 19.50 4.49 -7.69
C VAL A 484 20.72 4.79 -8.57
N ARG A 485 21.18 6.04 -8.66
CA ARG A 485 22.35 6.45 -9.48
C ARG A 485 23.61 5.60 -9.25
N ILE A 486 23.97 4.73 -10.19
CA ILE A 486 25.22 3.94 -10.16
C ILE A 486 26.35 4.67 -10.91
N ASN A 487 26.01 5.33 -12.03
CA ASN A 487 26.97 5.97 -12.93
C ASN A 487 27.18 7.46 -12.60
N LYS A 488 28.11 8.11 -13.30
CA LYS A 488 28.26 9.58 -13.25
C LYS A 488 26.94 10.26 -13.65
N SER A 489 26.60 11.37 -13.00
CA SER A 489 25.33 12.07 -13.26
C SER A 489 25.23 12.54 -14.71
N ASP A 490 24.14 12.16 -15.36
CA ASP A 490 23.81 12.63 -16.71
C ASP A 490 22.91 13.87 -16.66
N ILE A 491 22.58 14.45 -17.82
CA ILE A 491 21.61 15.54 -17.94
C ILE A 491 20.24 15.12 -17.39
N PHE A 492 19.82 13.87 -17.66
CA PHE A 492 18.57 13.31 -17.14
C PHE A 492 18.50 13.45 -15.61
N ASP A 493 19.53 12.96 -14.90
CA ASP A 493 19.64 13.05 -13.44
C ASP A 493 19.45 14.48 -12.90
N TRP A 494 20.11 15.45 -13.54
CA TRP A 494 20.05 16.85 -13.12
C TRP A 494 18.67 17.47 -13.38
N VAL A 495 18.12 17.28 -14.59
CA VAL A 495 16.80 17.82 -14.96
C VAL A 495 15.70 17.20 -14.09
N SER A 496 15.77 15.88 -13.87
CA SER A 496 14.82 15.09 -13.08
C SER A 496 14.78 15.50 -11.60
N VAL A 497 15.93 15.84 -11.00
CA VAL A 497 16.02 16.40 -9.65
C VAL A 497 15.55 17.86 -9.60
N ILE A 498 15.91 18.69 -10.59
CA ILE A 498 15.50 20.10 -10.64
C ILE A 498 13.98 20.23 -10.75
N ILE A 499 13.32 19.47 -11.63
CA ILE A 499 11.85 19.57 -11.79
C ILE A 499 11.11 19.13 -10.53
N ARG A 500 11.58 18.08 -9.85
CA ARG A 500 11.05 17.66 -8.54
C ARG A 500 11.29 18.72 -7.47
N GLY A 501 12.45 19.37 -7.46
CA GLY A 501 12.73 20.51 -6.57
C GLY A 501 11.79 21.70 -6.79
N ILE A 502 11.47 22.03 -8.04
CA ILE A 502 10.48 23.07 -8.39
C ILE A 502 9.09 22.67 -7.90
N MET A 503 8.65 21.43 -8.16
CA MET A 503 7.34 20.96 -7.70
C MET A 503 7.22 20.87 -6.18
N LEU A 504 8.31 20.55 -5.48
CA LEU A 504 8.38 20.61 -4.02
C LEU A 504 8.23 22.06 -3.51
N ALA A 505 8.88 23.03 -4.16
CA ALA A 505 8.73 24.45 -3.82
C ALA A 505 7.29 24.95 -4.07
N VAL A 506 6.68 24.57 -5.21
CA VAL A 506 5.26 24.87 -5.51
C VAL A 506 4.33 24.25 -4.47
N SER A 507 4.57 23.00 -4.05
CA SER A 507 3.83 22.35 -2.97
C SER A 507 3.98 23.11 -1.63
N GLY A 508 5.18 23.62 -1.33
CA GLY A 508 5.43 24.49 -0.18
C GLY A 508 4.65 25.80 -0.23
N CYS A 509 4.57 26.44 -1.41
CA CYS A 509 3.72 27.62 -1.62
C CYS A 509 2.23 27.30 -1.45
N LEU A 510 1.75 26.14 -1.93
CA LEU A 510 0.38 25.70 -1.77
C LEU A 510 0.03 25.40 -0.31
N ILE A 511 0.96 24.86 0.49
CA ILE A 511 0.84 24.76 1.95
C ILE A 511 0.78 26.16 2.58
N ALA A 512 1.55 27.14 2.08
CA ALA A 512 1.54 28.50 2.63
C ALA A 512 0.23 29.28 2.40
N VAL A 513 -0.60 28.91 1.39
CA VAL A 513 -1.95 29.47 1.15
C VAL A 513 -2.83 29.40 2.40
N VAL A 514 -2.62 28.38 3.24
CA VAL A 514 -3.29 28.15 4.52
C VAL A 514 -3.25 29.37 5.44
N THR A 515 -2.21 30.22 5.34
CA THR A 515 -2.13 31.49 6.10
C THR A 515 -3.26 32.48 5.80
N ASN A 516 -3.92 32.38 4.63
CA ASN A 516 -5.04 33.21 4.22
C ASN A 516 -6.32 32.36 4.10
N LYS A 517 -7.16 32.41 5.14
CA LYS A 517 -8.42 31.65 5.23
C LYS A 517 -9.34 31.87 4.02
N THR A 518 -9.46 33.10 3.52
CA THR A 518 -10.33 33.44 2.39
C THR A 518 -9.81 32.83 1.09
N MET A 519 -8.50 32.94 0.83
CA MET A 519 -7.89 32.32 -0.35
C MET A 519 -7.99 30.79 -0.30
N LEU A 520 -7.79 30.19 0.88
CA LEU A 520 -7.92 28.76 1.08
C LEU A 520 -9.36 28.27 0.82
N PHE A 521 -10.36 28.94 1.40
CA PHE A 521 -11.76 28.57 1.22
C PHE A 521 -12.18 28.67 -0.25
N ASN A 522 -11.77 29.74 -0.94
CA ASN A 522 -12.01 29.90 -2.37
C ASN A 522 -11.31 28.82 -3.22
N TYR A 523 -10.10 28.38 -2.82
CA TYR A 523 -9.37 27.35 -3.54
C TYR A 523 -9.92 25.94 -3.31
N ILE A 524 -10.28 25.56 -2.08
CA ILE A 524 -10.98 24.31 -1.76
C ILE A 524 -12.38 24.30 -2.38
N GLY A 525 -13.07 25.44 -2.37
CA GLY A 525 -14.35 25.64 -3.05
C GLY A 525 -14.25 25.55 -4.57
N SER A 526 -13.05 25.66 -5.16
CA SER A 526 -12.82 25.49 -6.59
C SER A 526 -12.56 24.01 -6.95
N PRO A 527 -12.90 23.56 -8.18
CA PRO A 527 -12.51 22.24 -8.66
C PRO A 527 -11.00 22.08 -8.93
N ALA A 528 -10.17 23.11 -8.71
CA ALA A 528 -8.79 23.16 -9.20
C ALA A 528 -7.79 22.32 -8.38
N VAL A 529 -8.09 21.96 -7.13
CA VAL A 529 -7.11 21.29 -6.23
C VAL A 529 -6.58 19.96 -6.81
N LEU A 530 -7.47 19.11 -7.35
CA LEU A 530 -7.09 17.84 -7.98
C LEU A 530 -6.37 18.05 -9.34
N PRO A 531 -6.90 18.84 -10.30
CA PRO A 531 -6.20 19.22 -11.52
C PRO A 531 -4.80 19.79 -11.31
N THR A 532 -4.57 20.61 -10.27
CA THR A 532 -3.23 21.13 -9.94
C THR A 532 -2.27 19.98 -9.62
N CYS A 533 -2.67 19.02 -8.79
CA CYS A 533 -1.84 17.84 -8.47
C CYS A 533 -1.57 16.98 -9.71
N VAL A 534 -2.61 16.68 -10.51
CA VAL A 534 -2.47 15.97 -11.79
C VAL A 534 -1.50 16.68 -12.72
N THR A 535 -1.59 18.00 -12.83
CA THR A 535 -0.71 18.83 -13.69
C THR A 535 0.72 18.80 -13.18
N MET A 536 0.96 18.89 -11.87
CA MET A 536 2.30 18.81 -11.29
C MET A 536 2.95 17.44 -11.55
N LEU A 537 2.23 16.33 -11.32
CA LEU A 537 2.72 14.98 -11.62
C LEU A 537 2.99 14.78 -13.12
N PHE A 538 2.09 15.27 -13.97
CA PHE A 538 2.22 15.20 -15.43
C PHE A 538 3.43 15.98 -15.94
N ILE A 539 3.71 17.17 -15.39
CA ILE A 539 4.90 17.95 -15.75
C ILE A 539 6.18 17.20 -15.37
N ILE A 540 6.23 16.54 -14.19
CA ILE A 540 7.39 15.72 -13.80
C ILE A 540 7.60 14.60 -14.83
N LEU A 541 6.56 13.83 -15.15
CA LEU A 541 6.63 12.73 -16.13
C LEU A 541 7.03 13.19 -17.54
N LEU A 542 6.46 14.30 -18.04
CA LEU A 542 6.85 14.87 -19.32
C LEU A 542 8.32 15.29 -19.35
N VAL A 543 8.78 16.01 -18.32
CA VAL A 543 10.16 16.51 -18.24
C VAL A 543 11.15 15.35 -18.10
N ASP A 544 10.83 14.32 -17.32
CA ASP A 544 11.63 13.10 -17.24
C ASP A 544 11.69 12.39 -18.61
N ARG A 545 10.55 12.24 -19.31
CA ARG A 545 10.49 11.60 -20.64
C ARG A 545 11.32 12.36 -21.68
N PHE A 546 11.19 13.69 -21.76
CA PHE A 546 11.95 14.50 -22.71
C PHE A 546 13.45 14.54 -22.38
N SER A 547 13.81 14.62 -21.09
CA SER A 547 15.22 14.62 -20.69
C SER A 547 15.89 13.26 -20.90
N ALA A 548 15.17 12.15 -20.75
CA ALA A 548 15.66 10.81 -21.09
C ALA A 548 15.90 10.66 -22.61
N ILE A 549 14.96 11.13 -23.45
CA ILE A 549 15.13 11.14 -24.91
C ILE A 549 16.35 11.98 -25.32
N PHE A 550 16.52 13.17 -24.73
CA PHE A 550 17.64 14.06 -25.02
C PHE A 550 18.99 13.49 -24.56
N ALA A 551 19.05 12.89 -23.36
CA ALA A 551 20.23 12.22 -22.84
C ALA A 551 20.66 11.05 -23.76
N ASN A 552 19.72 10.18 -24.13
CA ASN A 552 19.95 9.06 -25.05
C ASN A 552 20.43 9.53 -26.44
N TRP A 553 19.85 10.60 -26.99
CA TRP A 553 20.29 11.18 -28.25
C TRP A 553 21.72 11.73 -28.16
N ARG A 554 22.04 12.46 -27.09
CA ARG A 554 23.40 13.00 -26.85
C ARG A 554 24.43 11.88 -26.66
N LEU A 555 24.08 10.82 -25.92
CA LEU A 555 24.95 9.68 -25.66
C LEU A 555 25.29 8.96 -26.97
N LYS A 556 24.27 8.61 -27.79
CA LYS A 556 24.46 8.00 -29.12
C LYS A 556 25.32 8.86 -30.03
N ARG A 557 25.10 10.18 -30.05
CA ARG A 557 25.91 11.13 -30.86
C ARG A 557 27.35 11.29 -30.35
N SER A 558 27.62 10.96 -29.08
CA SER A 558 28.96 11.09 -28.49
C SER A 558 29.93 9.95 -28.84
N GLY A 559 29.46 8.85 -29.42
CA GLY A 559 30.27 7.68 -29.79
C GLY A 559 30.90 6.93 -28.60
N LYS A 560 30.52 7.25 -27.36
CA LYS A 560 31.03 6.58 -26.15
C LYS A 560 30.40 5.20 -26.00
N PRO A 561 31.13 4.20 -25.47
CA PRO A 561 30.53 2.92 -25.09
C PRO A 561 29.45 3.14 -24.03
N PHE A 562 28.32 2.46 -24.19
CA PHE A 562 27.19 2.48 -23.28
C PHE A 562 26.72 1.04 -23.02
N VAL A 563 26.17 0.79 -21.83
CA VAL A 563 25.59 -0.50 -21.48
C VAL A 563 24.12 -0.49 -21.89
N SER A 564 23.72 -1.41 -22.76
CA SER A 564 22.32 -1.73 -23.01
C SER A 564 21.83 -2.63 -21.89
N TYR A 565 20.76 -2.24 -21.20
CA TYR A 565 20.13 -3.08 -20.17
C TYR A 565 19.09 -4.06 -20.73
N HIS A 566 18.78 -3.98 -22.04
CA HIS A 566 17.77 -4.84 -22.67
C HIS A 566 18.24 -6.28 -22.89
N ASP A 567 19.55 -6.53 -22.90
CA ASP A 567 20.10 -7.83 -23.29
C ASP A 567 20.03 -8.88 -22.15
N HIS A 568 19.78 -8.44 -20.90
CA HIS A 568 19.64 -9.35 -19.74
C HIS A 568 18.28 -10.04 -19.61
N GLU A 569 17.26 -9.66 -20.39
CA GLU A 569 15.94 -10.33 -20.38
C GLU A 569 15.84 -11.50 -21.38
N HIS A 570 16.86 -11.71 -22.22
CA HIS A 570 16.83 -12.74 -23.29
C HIS A 570 17.94 -13.81 -23.22
N GLU A 571 18.96 -13.66 -22.36
CA GLU A 571 20.04 -14.66 -22.19
C GLU A 571 19.71 -15.82 -21.22
N HIS A 572 18.49 -15.89 -20.68
CA HIS A 572 18.07 -16.96 -19.77
C HIS A 572 16.98 -17.85 -20.37
N GLY A 573 17.31 -18.42 -21.53
CA GLY A 573 16.42 -19.38 -22.19
C GLY A 573 16.81 -19.75 -23.62
N HIS A 574 18.08 -20.03 -23.91
CA HIS A 574 18.54 -20.90 -25.01
C HIS A 574 20.06 -21.10 -24.91
N GLU A 575 20.49 -22.23 -24.36
CA GLU A 575 21.80 -22.78 -24.74
C GLU A 575 21.69 -23.28 -26.18
N HIS A 576 22.25 -22.53 -27.12
CA HIS A 576 22.53 -23.03 -28.46
C HIS A 576 23.97 -22.69 -28.83
N GLU A 577 24.72 -23.75 -29.10
CA GLU A 577 26.07 -23.71 -29.63
C GLU A 577 26.11 -22.87 -30.91
N HIS A 578 27.07 -21.95 -30.98
CA HIS A 578 27.58 -21.42 -32.24
C HIS A 578 29.11 -21.44 -32.20
N ASP A 579 29.66 -22.63 -32.45
CA ASP A 579 31.02 -22.76 -32.96
C ASP A 579 31.06 -22.26 -34.41
N ASP A 580 31.96 -21.32 -34.69
CA ASP A 580 32.96 -21.51 -35.77
C ASP A 580 33.99 -20.35 -35.77
N HIS A 581 35.22 -20.63 -35.31
CA HIS A 581 36.42 -20.60 -36.15
C HIS A 581 37.72 -20.87 -35.37
N ALA A 582 38.05 -22.15 -35.27
CA ALA A 582 39.38 -22.76 -35.39
C ALA A 582 40.62 -22.13 -34.70
N SER A 583 41.12 -22.81 -33.66
CA SER A 583 42.51 -23.35 -33.68
C SER A 583 42.73 -24.51 -32.71
N ILE A 584 43.29 -25.61 -33.23
CA ILE A 584 43.85 -26.79 -32.51
C ILE A 584 45.13 -26.32 -31.76
N ASP A 585 45.53 -26.76 -30.55
CA ASP A 585 45.52 -28.05 -29.82
C ASP A 585 45.56 -27.77 -28.27
N LYS A 586 45.37 -28.65 -27.27
CA LYS A 586 45.08 -30.10 -27.10
C LYS A 586 44.55 -30.36 -25.66
N ASN A 587 44.36 -31.63 -25.26
CA ASN A 587 44.10 -32.17 -23.90
C ASN A 587 42.73 -31.83 -23.29
N GLY A 588 41.76 -32.74 -23.46
CA GLY A 588 40.44 -32.63 -22.84
C GLY A 588 40.35 -33.25 -21.43
N VAL A 589 39.35 -32.78 -20.68
CA VAL A 589 38.72 -33.48 -19.55
C VAL A 589 37.23 -33.13 -19.61
N GLU A 590 36.38 -34.08 -19.98
CA GLU A 590 34.94 -33.97 -19.72
C GLU A 590 34.69 -34.18 -18.23
N VAL A 591 33.92 -33.29 -17.59
CA VAL A 591 33.46 -33.45 -16.22
C VAL A 591 31.95 -33.71 -16.27
N HIS A 592 31.55 -34.95 -16.00
CA HIS A 592 30.15 -35.29 -15.81
C HIS A 592 29.57 -34.50 -14.62
N GLU A 593 28.41 -33.90 -14.83
CA GLU A 593 27.59 -33.30 -13.78
C GLU A 593 27.08 -34.38 -12.82
N SER A 594 27.34 -34.22 -11.51
CA SER A 594 27.10 -35.26 -10.52
C SER A 594 25.82 -35.03 -9.71
N ASP A 595 25.03 -36.10 -9.54
CA ASP A 595 23.82 -36.13 -8.71
C ASP A 595 24.06 -35.55 -7.31
N THR A 596 23.27 -34.54 -6.94
CA THR A 596 23.35 -33.91 -5.61
C THR A 596 22.73 -34.80 -4.53
N THR A 597 23.53 -35.70 -3.97
CA THR A 597 23.23 -36.36 -2.69
C THR A 597 23.96 -35.64 -1.53
N PRO A 598 23.35 -35.55 -0.34
CA PRO A 598 23.95 -34.83 0.79
C PRO A 598 25.07 -35.67 1.43
N LEU A 599 26.30 -35.15 1.41
CA LEU A 599 27.45 -35.78 2.05
C LEU A 599 27.32 -35.82 3.59
N THR A 600 27.32 -37.02 4.15
CA THR A 600 27.63 -37.29 5.57
C THR A 600 29.12 -37.61 5.74
N SER A 601 29.61 -37.60 6.98
CA SER A 601 31.04 -37.55 7.33
C SER A 601 31.87 -38.84 7.11
N GLU A 602 31.40 -39.79 6.31
CA GLU A 602 32.06 -41.09 6.09
C GLU A 602 32.14 -41.45 4.60
N THR A 603 33.15 -40.93 3.92
CA THR A 603 33.77 -41.58 2.74
C THR A 603 35.13 -40.95 2.48
N ALA A 604 36.20 -41.63 2.88
CA ALA A 604 37.56 -41.28 2.52
C ALA A 604 38.33 -42.54 2.12
N TYR A 605 39.13 -42.40 1.05
CA TYR A 605 40.15 -43.33 0.52
C TYR A 605 39.78 -44.50 -0.42
N MET A 606 40.56 -44.52 -1.53
CA MET A 606 40.96 -45.61 -2.46
C MET A 606 40.05 -45.96 -3.68
N PRO A 607 40.65 -46.45 -4.81
CA PRO A 607 40.18 -46.10 -6.15
C PRO A 607 39.91 -47.26 -7.15
N ASN A 608 39.26 -46.90 -8.27
CA ASN A 608 39.26 -47.53 -9.61
C ASN A 608 39.06 -49.06 -9.76
N ALA A 609 37.90 -49.45 -10.33
CA ALA A 609 37.81 -50.41 -11.45
C ALA A 609 36.40 -50.44 -12.08
N TYR A 610 36.33 -50.44 -13.42
CA TYR A 610 35.17 -50.90 -14.21
C TYR A 610 35.57 -52.17 -14.98
N PRO A 611 34.59 -53.01 -15.38
CA PRO A 611 34.49 -53.30 -16.82
C PRO A 611 33.04 -53.33 -17.37
N MET A 612 32.94 -53.24 -18.71
CA MET A 612 31.70 -53.31 -19.51
C MET A 612 31.26 -54.74 -19.83
N ASP A 613 29.98 -54.89 -20.20
CA ASP A 613 29.48 -55.76 -21.29
C ASP A 613 27.97 -55.45 -21.51
N THR A 614 27.26 -55.69 -22.62
CA THR A 614 27.40 -55.57 -24.09
C THR A 614 26.05 -56.03 -24.69
N MET A 615 25.78 -55.67 -25.96
CA MET A 615 24.75 -56.24 -26.89
C MET A 615 23.28 -55.75 -26.90
N SER A 616 22.73 -55.78 -28.12
CA SER A 616 21.39 -55.37 -28.62
C SER A 616 20.71 -56.59 -29.33
N PRO A 617 19.76 -56.52 -30.30
CA PRO A 617 18.68 -55.55 -30.63
C PRO A 617 17.28 -56.16 -31.05
N THR A 618 16.21 -55.33 -31.16
CA THR A 618 15.05 -55.41 -32.13
C THR A 618 14.02 -56.58 -32.07
N PRO A 619 12.92 -56.62 -32.89
CA PRO A 619 11.82 -55.62 -33.06
C PRO A 619 10.38 -56.25 -33.19
N SER A 620 9.29 -55.45 -33.20
CA SER A 620 8.07 -55.75 -34.01
C SER A 620 7.01 -54.62 -34.01
N TYR A 621 6.10 -54.62 -35.00
CA TYR A 621 5.22 -53.51 -35.41
C TYR A 621 3.70 -53.73 -35.11
N THR A 622 3.02 -52.64 -34.75
CA THR A 622 1.61 -52.24 -35.05
C THR A 622 0.40 -53.17 -34.87
N THR A 623 -0.62 -52.67 -34.15
CA THR A 623 -2.01 -52.33 -34.60
C THR A 623 -2.80 -51.86 -33.36
N GLY A 624 -3.86 -51.04 -33.37
CA GLY A 624 -4.55 -50.27 -34.41
C GLY A 624 -6.01 -49.97 -33.95
N GLY A 625 -6.52 -48.74 -34.14
CA GLY A 625 -7.96 -48.42 -33.94
C GLY A 625 -8.27 -47.30 -32.94
N TYR A 626 -8.99 -46.26 -33.40
CA TYR A 626 -9.46 -45.12 -32.61
C TYR A 626 -10.97 -44.88 -32.86
N MET A 627 -11.71 -44.55 -31.79
CA MET A 627 -13.01 -43.83 -31.80
C MET A 627 -14.26 -44.56 -32.39
N PRO A 628 -15.52 -44.13 -32.11
CA PRO A 628 -15.94 -42.76 -31.74
C PRO A 628 -16.89 -42.55 -30.51
N VAL A 629 -16.75 -41.36 -29.93
CA VAL A 629 -17.78 -40.34 -29.57
C VAL A 629 -19.23 -40.80 -29.26
N SER A 630 -19.76 -40.46 -28.06
CA SER A 630 -20.84 -39.45 -27.89
C SER A 630 -21.41 -39.27 -26.46
N ASN A 631 -21.57 -38.01 -26.06
CA ASN A 631 -22.71 -37.37 -25.35
C ASN A 631 -23.32 -37.87 -24.01
N VAL A 632 -23.36 -36.90 -23.06
CA VAL A 632 -24.54 -36.40 -22.31
C VAL A 632 -25.35 -37.36 -21.42
N GLN A 633 -25.43 -37.07 -20.10
CA GLN A 633 -26.70 -36.69 -19.43
C GLN A 633 -26.49 -36.20 -17.98
N HIS A 634 -27.46 -35.39 -17.50
CA HIS A 634 -27.65 -34.96 -16.11
C HIS A 634 -27.98 -36.16 -15.18
N TYR A 635 -27.90 -35.96 -13.86
CA TYR A 635 -29.10 -36.04 -13.01
C TYR A 635 -28.89 -35.32 -11.66
N GLU A 636 -29.95 -34.68 -11.18
CA GLU A 636 -30.05 -34.08 -9.84
C GLU A 636 -30.42 -35.14 -8.78
N ALA A 637 -30.07 -34.86 -7.52
CA ALA A 637 -30.78 -35.29 -6.32
C ALA A 637 -30.46 -34.31 -5.18
#